data_AF-A0A7W1CN06-F1
#
_entry.id   AF-A0A7W1CN06-F1
#
_cell.length_a   1.000
_cell.length_b   1.000
_cell.length_c   1.000
_cell.angle_alpha   90.00
_cell.angle_beta   90.00
_cell.angle_gamma   90.00
#
_symmetry.space_group_name_H-M   'P 1'
#
loop_
_entity.id
_entity.type
_entity.pdbx_description
1 polymer ?
#
loop_
_entity_poly.entity_id
_entity_poly.type
_entity_poly.pdbx_seq_one_letter_code
_entity_poly.pdbx_strand_id
1 'polypeptide(L)'
;MELTEKAPKPGAVGKAAETLAKAQLISPGAPSDEEIARELKQMDAAVAAEGSGRGRGARGLTLGSDGTATPGPGTPEVVKRVIAGANAIAKFPYVYGGGHGSFVDTAYDCSGSLSYALAAGGLLDVTKTSGELARTGEKGPGEWITIYANAGHTFMVVDGLRYDTSGRGGPLGSRWNASPRSTKGFQVTHPPGF
;
A
#
# COMPACT_ATOMS: atom_id res chain seq x y z
N MET A 1 -35.23 -4.49 -8.60
CA MET A 1 -34.25 -5.60 -8.71
C MET A 1 -32.92 -5.03 -8.28
N GLU A 2 -32.49 -5.40 -7.08
CA GLU A 2 -31.22 -5.00 -6.47
C GLU A 2 -30.04 -5.62 -7.21
N LEU A 3 -29.02 -4.81 -7.52
CA LEU A 3 -27.69 -5.26 -7.94
C LEU A 3 -26.69 -4.72 -6.93
N THR A 4 -26.53 -5.42 -5.82
CA THR A 4 -25.42 -5.22 -4.89
C THR A 4 -24.19 -5.91 -5.46
N GLU A 5 -23.27 -5.17 -6.08
CA GLU A 5 -21.95 -5.70 -6.45
C GLU A 5 -21.16 -5.99 -5.16
N LYS A 6 -21.10 -7.27 -4.81
CA LYS A 6 -20.45 -7.77 -3.61
C LYS A 6 -18.95 -7.94 -3.88
N ALA A 7 -18.12 -7.30 -3.08
CA ALA A 7 -16.66 -7.43 -3.13
C ALA A 7 -16.18 -8.91 -3.15
N PRO A 8 -15.10 -9.24 -3.88
CA PRO A 8 -14.59 -10.60 -4.00
C PRO A 8 -13.96 -11.13 -2.70
N LYS A 9 -14.01 -12.44 -2.50
CA LYS A 9 -13.33 -13.15 -1.40
C LYS A 9 -11.87 -13.48 -1.80
N PRO A 10 -10.87 -13.33 -0.91
CA PRO A 10 -9.47 -13.64 -1.21
C PRO A 10 -9.24 -15.15 -1.49
N GLY A 11 -8.61 -15.52 -2.62
CA GLY A 11 -8.14 -16.90 -2.84
C GLY A 11 -8.04 -17.47 -4.28
N ALA A 12 -8.26 -16.71 -5.35
CA ALA A 12 -8.55 -17.29 -6.67
C ALA A 12 -7.38 -17.46 -7.69
N VAL A 13 -6.13 -17.02 -7.45
CA VAL A 13 -5.16 -16.85 -8.57
C VAL A 13 -3.70 -17.18 -8.18
N GLY A 14 -3.16 -18.35 -8.58
CA GLY A 14 -1.88 -18.85 -8.03
C GLY A 14 -0.77 -19.37 -8.96
N LYS A 15 -0.93 -19.49 -10.29
CA LYS A 15 -0.02 -20.34 -11.10
C LYS A 15 0.94 -19.67 -12.11
N ALA A 16 1.01 -18.35 -12.24
CA ALA A 16 1.78 -17.71 -13.34
C ALA A 16 3.11 -17.02 -12.96
N ALA A 17 3.48 -16.96 -11.67
CA ALA A 17 4.50 -16.03 -11.17
C ALA A 17 5.96 -16.56 -11.17
N GLU A 18 6.21 -17.84 -11.41
CA GLU A 18 7.51 -18.48 -11.17
C GLU A 18 8.63 -18.14 -12.18
N THR A 19 8.35 -17.54 -13.33
CA THR A 19 9.33 -17.49 -14.44
C THR A 19 10.23 -16.23 -14.48
N LEU A 20 9.93 -15.14 -13.75
CA LEU A 20 10.57 -13.83 -13.99
C LEU A 20 11.72 -13.43 -13.04
N ALA A 21 12.06 -14.24 -12.02
CA ALA A 21 12.92 -13.82 -10.90
C ALA A 21 14.46 -13.83 -11.14
N LYS A 22 14.99 -13.87 -12.38
CA LYS A 22 16.40 -14.28 -12.62
C LYS A 22 17.37 -13.30 -13.29
N ALA A 23 17.16 -11.98 -13.32
CA ALA A 23 18.17 -11.07 -13.89
C ALA A 23 18.39 -9.80 -13.04
N GLN A 24 19.58 -9.69 -12.42
CA GLN A 24 20.01 -8.56 -11.59
C GLN A 24 21.21 -7.86 -12.25
N LEU A 25 21.10 -6.56 -12.55
CA LEU A 25 22.20 -5.68 -12.95
C LEU A 25 21.99 -4.33 -12.24
N ILE A 26 22.99 -3.84 -11.48
CA ILE A 26 22.93 -2.55 -10.78
C ILE A 26 23.58 -1.48 -11.67
N SER A 27 22.90 -0.35 -11.90
CA SER A 27 23.34 0.73 -12.78
C SER A 27 24.26 1.76 -12.09
N PRO A 28 25.16 2.45 -12.84
CA PRO A 28 26.01 3.51 -12.32
C PRO A 28 25.20 4.76 -11.93
N GLY A 29 25.48 5.35 -10.76
CA GLY A 29 24.75 6.49 -10.19
C GLY A 29 23.94 6.17 -8.93
N ALA A 30 24.10 4.96 -8.38
CA ALA A 30 23.56 4.63 -7.07
C ALA A 30 24.22 5.52 -5.98
N PRO A 31 23.42 6.14 -5.08
CA PRO A 31 23.94 6.93 -3.98
C PRO A 31 24.86 6.08 -3.09
N SER A 32 25.85 6.72 -2.48
CA SER A 32 26.81 6.04 -1.60
C SER A 32 26.13 5.50 -0.33
N ASP A 33 26.67 4.45 0.27
CA ASP A 33 26.11 3.83 1.49
C ASP A 33 25.91 4.83 2.64
N GLU A 34 26.73 5.88 2.69
CA GLU A 34 26.64 6.96 3.68
C GLU A 34 25.50 7.95 3.40
N GLU A 35 25.21 8.23 2.12
CA GLU A 35 24.04 9.02 1.72
C GLU A 35 22.76 8.23 1.98
N ILE A 36 22.76 6.93 1.67
CA ILE A 36 21.65 6.02 1.98
C ILE A 36 21.40 6.00 3.50
N ALA A 37 22.44 5.94 4.34
CA ALA A 37 22.29 5.94 5.79
C ALA A 37 21.77 7.28 6.36
N ARG A 38 22.17 8.42 5.77
CA ARG A 38 21.68 9.76 6.19
C ARG A 38 20.25 9.98 5.77
N GLU A 39 19.90 9.59 4.55
CA GLU A 39 18.51 9.55 4.08
C GLU A 39 17.67 8.65 4.98
N LEU A 40 18.14 7.45 5.31
CA LEU A 40 17.45 6.50 6.18
C LEU A 40 17.22 7.09 7.59
N LYS A 41 18.20 7.81 8.17
CA LYS A 41 18.07 8.44 9.49
C LYS A 41 17.11 9.64 9.50
N GLN A 42 17.09 10.44 8.44
CA GLN A 42 16.11 11.52 8.27
C GLN A 42 14.70 10.97 8.02
N MET A 43 14.61 9.79 7.39
CA MET A 43 13.35 9.10 7.10
C MET A 43 12.79 8.36 8.32
N ASP A 44 13.65 7.73 9.15
CA ASP A 44 13.27 7.18 10.45
C ASP A 44 12.70 8.27 11.35
N ALA A 45 13.25 9.49 11.29
CA ALA A 45 12.72 10.63 12.01
C ALA A 45 11.35 11.09 11.47
N ALA A 46 11.09 10.99 10.16
CA ALA A 46 9.79 11.34 9.57
C ALA A 46 8.71 10.29 9.89
N VAL A 47 9.05 9.00 9.80
CA VAL A 47 8.17 7.89 10.20
C VAL A 47 7.95 7.89 11.72
N ALA A 48 8.98 8.19 12.51
CA ALA A 48 8.86 8.35 13.96
C ALA A 48 8.05 9.60 14.34
N ALA A 49 8.14 10.70 13.59
CA ALA A 49 7.33 11.90 13.82
C ALA A 49 5.85 11.64 13.54
N GLU A 50 5.52 10.89 12.48
CA GLU A 50 4.14 10.43 12.19
C GLU A 50 3.65 9.42 13.25
N GLY A 51 4.55 8.63 13.86
CA GLY A 51 4.26 7.73 14.99
C GLY A 51 4.30 8.37 16.39
N SER A 52 4.73 9.63 16.52
CA SER A 52 4.93 10.30 17.83
C SER A 52 3.66 10.97 18.38
N GLY A 53 2.53 10.83 17.69
CA GLY A 53 1.19 11.17 18.18
C GLY A 53 0.71 10.21 19.28
N ARG A 54 1.41 10.18 20.43
CA ARG A 54 1.02 9.58 21.72
C ARG A 54 0.91 8.04 21.80
N GLY A 55 2.03 7.45 22.22
CA GLY A 55 2.12 6.50 23.35
C GLY A 55 1.31 5.21 23.27
N ARG A 56 1.68 4.26 22.41
CA ARG A 56 1.18 2.87 22.48
C ARG A 56 2.29 1.89 22.09
N GLY A 57 2.66 0.99 23.02
CA GLY A 57 3.64 -0.06 22.76
C GLY A 57 3.22 -0.96 21.59
N ALA A 58 4.20 -1.32 20.76
CA ALA A 58 4.13 -2.37 19.74
C ALA A 58 2.82 -2.45 18.91
N ARG A 59 2.26 -1.29 18.50
CA ARG A 59 1.27 -1.25 17.42
C ARG A 59 2.03 -1.15 16.10
N GLY A 60 1.79 -2.10 15.21
CA GLY A 60 2.41 -2.11 13.89
C GLY A 60 2.13 -3.40 13.14
N LEU A 61 1.91 -3.26 11.84
CA LEU A 61 1.83 -4.39 10.92
C LEU A 61 3.18 -5.12 10.86
N THR A 62 3.14 -6.46 10.89
CA THR A 62 4.35 -7.28 10.67
C THR A 62 4.41 -7.73 9.21
N LEU A 63 5.53 -7.44 8.53
CA LEU A 63 5.79 -7.95 7.18
C LEU A 63 6.41 -9.35 7.25
N GLY A 64 5.69 -10.34 6.73
CA GLY A 64 6.15 -11.71 6.61
C GLY A 64 7.20 -11.90 5.52
N SER A 65 8.01 -12.96 5.64
CA SER A 65 8.98 -13.37 4.62
C SER A 65 8.31 -13.83 3.31
N ASP A 66 7.02 -14.13 3.35
CA ASP A 66 6.21 -14.41 2.16
C ASP A 66 5.72 -13.12 1.46
N GLY A 67 6.06 -11.95 1.98
CA GLY A 67 5.65 -10.66 1.41
C GLY A 67 4.22 -10.26 1.73
N THR A 68 3.55 -10.92 2.68
CA THR A 68 2.24 -10.50 3.19
C THR A 68 2.37 -9.77 4.53
N ALA A 69 1.38 -8.95 4.87
CA ALA A 69 1.35 -8.23 6.14
C ALA A 69 0.34 -8.85 7.12
N THR A 70 0.74 -8.97 8.38
CA THR A 70 -0.10 -9.49 9.47
C THR A 70 -0.52 -8.33 10.38
N PRO A 71 -1.82 -8.17 10.67
CA PRO A 71 -2.32 -7.15 11.58
C PRO A 71 -1.77 -7.27 13.00
N GLY A 72 -1.47 -6.13 13.63
CA GLY A 72 -1.05 -6.07 15.02
C GLY A 72 -2.21 -6.21 16.02
N PRO A 73 -1.89 -6.30 17.33
CA PRO A 73 -2.90 -6.28 18.38
C PRO A 73 -3.72 -4.98 18.36
N GLY A 74 -5.04 -5.12 18.40
CA GLY A 74 -5.95 -3.97 18.45
C GLY A 74 -6.23 -3.28 17.12
N THR A 75 -5.75 -3.81 15.99
CA THR A 75 -6.12 -3.33 14.66
C THR A 75 -7.64 -3.43 14.46
N PRO A 76 -8.34 -2.35 14.05
CA PRO A 76 -9.78 -2.37 13.79
C PRO A 76 -10.15 -3.35 12.68
N GLU A 77 -11.36 -3.91 12.74
CA GLU A 77 -11.80 -4.93 11.78
C GLU A 77 -11.81 -4.42 10.32
N VAL A 78 -12.19 -3.14 10.13
CA VAL A 78 -12.13 -2.48 8.82
C VAL A 78 -10.70 -2.49 8.28
N VAL A 79 -9.72 -2.13 9.11
CA VAL A 79 -8.30 -2.08 8.72
C VAL A 79 -7.77 -3.49 8.46
N LYS A 80 -8.15 -4.50 9.25
CA LYS A 80 -7.80 -5.92 8.98
C LYS A 80 -8.30 -6.38 7.61
N ARG A 81 -9.51 -5.98 7.22
CA ARG A 81 -10.05 -6.29 5.89
C ARG A 81 -9.29 -5.56 4.78
N VAL A 82 -8.88 -4.32 4.99
CA VAL A 82 -7.97 -3.61 4.05
C VAL A 82 -6.67 -4.38 3.87
N ILE A 83 -6.06 -4.84 4.97
CA ILE A 83 -4.82 -5.61 4.95
C ILE A 83 -5.01 -6.94 4.21
N ALA A 84 -6.11 -7.64 4.47
CA ALA A 84 -6.44 -8.88 3.77
C ALA A 84 -6.63 -8.67 2.26
N GLY A 85 -7.30 -7.58 1.85
CA GLY A 85 -7.43 -7.20 0.44
C GLY A 85 -6.09 -6.86 -0.20
N ALA A 86 -5.28 -6.05 0.48
CA ALA A 86 -3.93 -5.69 0.05
C ALA A 86 -3.02 -6.92 -0.11
N ASN A 87 -3.08 -7.88 0.82
CA ASN A 87 -2.38 -9.16 0.75
C ASN A 87 -2.81 -9.98 -0.46
N ALA A 88 -4.11 -10.05 -0.75
CA ALA A 88 -4.66 -10.86 -1.83
C ALA A 88 -4.06 -10.50 -3.20
N ILE A 89 -3.76 -9.22 -3.42
CA ILE A 89 -3.19 -8.72 -4.68
C ILE A 89 -1.73 -8.26 -4.55
N ALA A 90 -1.07 -8.45 -3.40
CA ALA A 90 0.29 -7.96 -3.15
C ALA A 90 1.29 -8.42 -4.23
N LYS A 91 1.07 -9.63 -4.76
CA LYS A 91 1.94 -10.27 -5.78
C LYS A 91 1.42 -10.23 -7.22
N PHE A 92 0.28 -9.58 -7.50
CA PHE A 92 -0.28 -9.48 -8.86
C PHE A 92 0.52 -8.55 -9.79
N PRO A 93 0.54 -8.77 -11.12
CA PRO A 93 1.21 -7.89 -12.07
C PRO A 93 0.81 -6.41 -11.95
N TYR A 94 1.69 -5.52 -12.40
CA TYR A 94 1.38 -4.11 -12.60
C TYR A 94 1.08 -3.89 -14.08
N VAL A 95 -0.09 -3.31 -14.38
CA VAL A 95 -0.50 -2.86 -15.72
C VAL A 95 -1.15 -1.50 -15.54
N TYR A 96 -0.74 -0.51 -16.33
CA TYR A 96 -1.34 0.83 -16.29
C TYR A 96 -2.85 0.75 -16.59
N GLY A 97 -3.69 1.32 -15.73
CA GLY A 97 -5.15 1.20 -15.82
C GLY A 97 -5.74 -0.11 -15.28
N GLY A 98 -4.92 -1.06 -14.84
CA GLY A 98 -5.39 -2.32 -14.26
C GLY A 98 -6.17 -2.08 -12.96
N GLY A 99 -7.33 -2.74 -12.84
CA GLY A 99 -8.22 -2.61 -11.68
C GLY A 99 -9.14 -1.39 -11.69
N HIS A 100 -9.34 -0.72 -12.82
CA HIS A 100 -10.30 0.40 -12.96
C HIS A 100 -11.59 0.04 -13.70
N GLY A 101 -11.59 -1.03 -14.51
CA GLY A 101 -12.82 -1.52 -15.13
C GLY A 101 -13.73 -2.25 -14.14
N SER A 102 -13.14 -2.87 -13.13
CA SER A 102 -13.80 -3.42 -11.95
C SER A 102 -12.77 -3.65 -10.84
N PHE A 103 -13.22 -3.90 -9.61
CA PHE A 103 -12.30 -4.32 -8.55
C PHE A 103 -11.63 -5.67 -8.83
N VAL A 104 -12.26 -6.58 -9.59
CA VAL A 104 -11.68 -7.91 -9.86
C VAL A 104 -10.95 -7.88 -11.19
N ASP A 105 -9.62 -7.83 -11.12
CA ASP A 105 -8.76 -7.84 -12.30
C ASP A 105 -7.56 -8.80 -12.13
N THR A 106 -6.92 -9.08 -13.25
CA THR A 106 -5.70 -9.89 -13.38
C THR A 106 -4.42 -9.10 -13.13
N ALA A 107 -4.48 -7.77 -13.16
CA ALA A 107 -3.38 -6.86 -12.87
C ALA A 107 -3.89 -5.54 -12.28
N TYR A 108 -3.04 -4.84 -11.52
CA TYR A 108 -3.43 -3.63 -10.82
C TYR A 108 -2.37 -2.54 -10.91
N ASP A 109 -2.78 -1.33 -11.30
CA ASP A 109 -1.94 -0.14 -11.21
C ASP A 109 -1.85 0.39 -9.75
N CYS A 110 -1.19 1.54 -9.55
CA CYS A 110 -1.02 2.14 -8.22
C CYS A 110 -2.37 2.40 -7.53
N SER A 111 -3.26 3.09 -8.23
CA SER A 111 -4.58 3.51 -7.74
C SER A 111 -5.61 2.39 -7.72
N GLY A 112 -5.56 1.45 -8.67
CA GLY A 112 -6.35 0.23 -8.67
C GLY A 112 -5.98 -0.69 -7.50
N SER A 113 -4.69 -0.77 -7.14
CA SER A 113 -4.23 -1.55 -5.98
C SER A 113 -4.78 -0.98 -4.66
N LEU A 114 -4.73 0.34 -4.48
CA LEU A 114 -5.28 0.99 -3.29
C LEU A 114 -6.81 0.88 -3.27
N SER A 115 -7.46 1.08 -4.41
CA SER A 115 -8.92 0.97 -4.53
C SER A 115 -9.41 -0.42 -4.12
N TYR A 116 -8.74 -1.48 -4.57
CA TYR A 116 -9.07 -2.85 -4.18
C TYR A 116 -8.96 -3.07 -2.68
N ALA A 117 -7.84 -2.66 -2.08
CA ALA A 117 -7.60 -2.84 -0.65
C ALA A 117 -8.63 -2.06 0.20
N LEU A 118 -8.90 -0.80 -0.14
CA LEU A 118 -9.88 0.03 0.56
C LEU A 118 -11.31 -0.52 0.38
N ALA A 119 -11.67 -1.01 -0.80
CA ALA A 119 -12.97 -1.64 -1.04
C ALA A 119 -13.15 -2.94 -0.24
N ALA A 120 -12.09 -3.75 -0.08
CA ALA A 120 -12.14 -4.90 0.82
C ALA A 120 -12.46 -4.52 2.27
N GLY A 121 -12.01 -3.33 2.70
CA GLY A 121 -12.37 -2.71 3.98
C GLY A 121 -13.81 -2.24 4.09
N GLY A 122 -14.48 -2.01 2.96
CA GLY A 122 -15.76 -1.29 2.87
C GLY A 122 -15.58 0.23 2.92
N LEU A 123 -14.40 0.74 2.54
CA LEU A 123 -14.07 2.17 2.57
C LEU A 123 -14.24 2.84 1.19
N LEU A 124 -14.40 2.05 0.14
CA LEU A 124 -14.68 2.51 -1.22
C LEU A 124 -15.66 1.57 -1.90
N ASP A 125 -16.64 2.17 -2.60
CA ASP A 125 -17.64 1.43 -3.37
C ASP A 125 -17.34 1.43 -4.87
N VAL A 126 -16.40 2.29 -5.33
CA VAL A 126 -15.95 2.39 -6.72
C VAL A 126 -14.44 2.56 -6.79
N THR A 127 -13.84 2.09 -7.87
CA THR A 127 -12.42 2.29 -8.15
C THR A 127 -12.14 3.77 -8.40
N LYS A 128 -10.97 4.24 -7.96
CA LYS A 128 -10.57 5.65 -8.06
C LYS A 128 -9.17 5.76 -8.64
N THR A 129 -8.96 6.79 -9.45
CA THR A 129 -7.64 7.24 -9.92
C THR A 129 -6.83 7.87 -8.78
N SER A 130 -5.51 7.98 -8.95
CA SER A 130 -4.63 8.67 -7.99
C SER A 130 -5.09 10.11 -7.70
N GLY A 131 -5.54 10.84 -8.73
CA GLY A 131 -6.03 12.21 -8.56
C GLY A 131 -7.33 12.31 -7.75
N GLU A 132 -8.18 11.29 -7.82
CA GLU A 132 -9.41 11.20 -7.01
C GLU A 132 -9.10 10.78 -5.58
N LEU A 133 -8.18 9.83 -5.39
CA LEU A 133 -7.70 9.41 -4.06
C LEU A 133 -7.07 10.59 -3.30
N ALA A 134 -6.35 11.48 -3.99
CA ALA A 134 -5.82 12.71 -3.40
C ALA A 134 -6.89 13.65 -2.82
N ARG A 135 -8.17 13.43 -3.12
CA ARG A 135 -9.30 14.26 -2.68
C ARG A 135 -10.34 13.46 -1.91
N THR A 136 -10.07 12.18 -1.62
CA THR A 136 -11.02 11.29 -0.97
C THR A 136 -10.76 11.24 0.53
N GLY A 137 -11.83 11.29 1.34
CA GLY A 137 -11.73 11.26 2.79
C GLY A 137 -11.33 12.60 3.40
N GLU A 138 -10.71 12.54 4.58
CA GLU A 138 -10.28 13.71 5.34
C GLU A 138 -8.83 14.08 5.02
N LYS A 139 -8.47 15.35 5.22
CA LYS A 139 -7.11 15.84 4.95
C LYS A 139 -6.16 15.48 6.08
N GLY A 140 -4.92 15.17 5.72
CA GLY A 140 -3.86 14.85 6.69
C GLY A 140 -3.75 13.36 6.99
N PRO A 141 -2.79 12.97 7.84
CA PRO A 141 -2.56 11.58 8.21
C PRO A 141 -3.72 11.00 9.04
N GLY A 142 -4.02 9.73 8.82
CA GLY A 142 -4.98 8.95 9.60
C GLY A 142 -4.30 8.18 10.74
N GLU A 143 -5.09 7.62 11.65
CA GLU A 143 -4.55 6.83 12.79
C GLU A 143 -4.01 5.47 12.34
N TRP A 144 -4.67 4.84 11.37
CA TRP A 144 -4.39 3.52 10.84
C TRP A 144 -4.04 3.53 9.36
N ILE A 145 -4.67 4.38 8.56
CA ILE A 145 -4.52 4.42 7.11
C ILE A 145 -4.22 5.86 6.68
N THR A 146 -3.03 6.07 6.11
CA THR A 146 -2.68 7.33 5.48
C THR A 146 -2.46 7.11 3.99
N ILE A 147 -3.23 7.81 3.16
CA ILE A 147 -3.13 7.79 1.70
C ILE A 147 -2.29 8.98 1.25
N TYR A 148 -1.28 8.70 0.45
CA TYR A 148 -0.47 9.68 -0.24
C TYR A 148 -0.79 9.58 -1.74
N ALA A 149 -1.29 10.66 -2.31
CA ALA A 149 -1.70 10.64 -3.72
C ALA A 149 -1.40 11.97 -4.44
N ASN A 150 -1.06 11.88 -5.72
CA ASN A 150 -0.98 13.02 -6.63
C ASN A 150 -1.34 12.59 -8.06
N ALA A 151 -1.15 13.47 -9.05
CA ALA A 151 -1.51 13.19 -10.43
C ALA A 151 -0.74 12.02 -11.06
N GLY A 152 0.43 11.67 -10.55
CA GLY A 152 1.31 10.65 -11.12
C GLY A 152 1.34 9.32 -10.39
N HIS A 153 1.10 9.31 -9.07
CA HIS A 153 1.24 8.10 -8.25
C HIS A 153 0.39 8.14 -6.99
N THR A 154 0.13 6.96 -6.42
CA THR A 154 -0.46 6.85 -5.09
C THR A 154 0.07 5.62 -4.34
N PHE A 155 0.16 5.74 -3.03
CA PHE A 155 0.49 4.67 -2.10
C PHE A 155 -0.18 4.96 -0.74
N MET A 156 -0.20 3.97 0.15
CA MET A 156 -0.71 4.17 1.50
C MET A 156 0.22 3.58 2.55
N VAL A 157 0.14 4.09 3.76
CA VAL A 157 0.71 3.48 4.97
C VAL A 157 -0.46 2.93 5.78
N VAL A 158 -0.40 1.65 6.12
CA VAL A 158 -1.41 0.95 6.93
C VAL A 158 -0.74 0.43 8.19
N ASP A 159 -1.13 0.97 9.34
CA ASP A 159 -0.56 0.65 10.67
C ASP A 159 0.98 0.65 10.65
N GLY A 160 1.53 1.71 10.06
CA GLY A 160 2.99 1.93 9.93
C GLY A 160 3.69 1.18 8.80
N LEU A 161 3.03 0.26 8.07
CA LEU A 161 3.64 -0.45 6.94
C LEU A 161 3.20 0.13 5.59
N ARG A 162 4.15 0.39 4.69
CA ARG A 162 3.86 0.96 3.38
C ARG A 162 3.33 -0.11 2.41
N TYR A 163 2.23 0.22 1.75
CA TYR A 163 1.68 -0.49 0.60
C TYR A 163 1.79 0.35 -0.68
N ASP A 164 2.60 -0.10 -1.63
CA ASP A 164 3.05 0.69 -2.76
C ASP A 164 3.48 -0.16 -3.97
N THR A 165 3.03 0.19 -5.17
CA THR A 165 3.39 -0.52 -6.40
C THR A 165 4.80 -0.23 -6.89
N SER A 166 5.45 0.85 -6.45
CA SER A 166 6.86 1.10 -6.82
C SER A 166 7.85 0.18 -6.09
N GLY A 167 7.39 -0.55 -5.06
CA GLY A 167 8.23 -1.45 -4.26
C GLY A 167 8.37 -2.89 -4.77
N ARG A 168 7.68 -3.26 -5.86
CA ARG A 168 7.59 -4.66 -6.33
C ARG A 168 8.91 -5.28 -6.81
N GLY A 169 9.92 -4.47 -7.10
CA GLY A 169 11.26 -4.92 -7.47
C GLY A 169 12.14 -5.37 -6.28
N GLY A 170 11.63 -5.28 -5.05
CA GLY A 170 12.32 -5.74 -3.85
C GLY A 170 12.32 -7.27 -3.69
N PRO A 171 13.12 -7.81 -2.75
CA PRO A 171 13.35 -9.26 -2.60
C PRO A 171 12.09 -10.08 -2.32
N LEU A 172 11.01 -9.46 -1.84
CA LEU A 172 9.73 -10.13 -1.54
C LEU A 172 8.75 -10.15 -2.73
N GLY A 173 9.03 -9.42 -3.82
CA GLY A 173 8.12 -9.31 -4.97
C GLY A 173 6.74 -8.75 -4.61
N SER A 174 6.66 -7.99 -3.51
CA SER A 174 5.41 -7.56 -2.87
C SER A 174 5.20 -6.06 -2.98
N ARG A 175 3.93 -5.64 -2.97
CA ARG A 175 3.53 -4.24 -2.77
C ARG A 175 3.76 -3.77 -1.32
N TRP A 176 3.90 -4.69 -0.36
CA TRP A 176 4.29 -4.34 1.01
C TRP A 176 5.79 -4.09 1.11
N ASN A 177 6.15 -3.00 1.77
CA ASN A 177 7.53 -2.61 1.95
C ASN A 177 7.72 -1.89 3.28
N ALA A 178 8.78 -2.24 4.02
CA ALA A 178 9.15 -1.57 5.27
C ALA A 178 10.02 -0.32 5.01
N SER A 179 10.63 -0.21 3.84
CA SER A 179 11.45 0.94 3.48
C SER A 179 10.58 2.20 3.32
N PRO A 180 11.05 3.35 3.84
CA PRO A 180 10.38 4.61 3.66
C PRO A 180 10.39 5.08 2.19
N ARG A 181 9.60 6.12 1.88
CA ARG A 181 9.73 6.91 0.64
C ARG A 181 9.50 8.37 0.93
N SER A 182 10.04 9.20 0.04
CA SER A 182 9.64 10.60 -0.02
C SER A 182 8.14 10.74 -0.27
N THR A 183 7.52 11.58 0.56
CA THR A 183 6.12 12.02 0.48
C THR A 183 5.99 13.40 -0.18
N LYS A 184 7.10 14.00 -0.64
CA LYS A 184 7.10 15.34 -1.24
C LYS A 184 6.22 15.37 -2.48
N GLY A 185 5.32 16.34 -2.55
CA GLY A 185 4.40 16.53 -3.67
C GLY A 185 3.20 15.58 -3.67
N PHE A 186 2.98 14.82 -2.59
CA PHE A 186 1.75 14.06 -2.39
C PHE A 186 0.77 14.85 -1.53
N GLN A 187 -0.49 14.83 -1.92
CA GLN A 187 -1.57 15.18 -1.02
C GLN A 187 -1.76 14.05 -0.02
N VAL A 188 -1.91 14.41 1.24
CA VAL A 188 -2.12 13.46 2.34
C VAL A 188 -3.59 13.49 2.72
N THR A 189 -4.20 12.30 2.75
CA THR A 189 -5.61 12.08 3.11
C THR A 189 -5.77 10.76 3.86
N HIS A 190 -6.91 10.57 4.53
CA HIS A 190 -7.26 9.30 5.16
C HIS A 190 -8.77 9.01 5.12
N PRO A 191 -9.19 7.73 5.17
CA PRO A 191 -10.59 7.37 5.36
C PRO A 191 -11.10 7.85 6.74
N PRO A 192 -12.26 8.52 6.84
CA PRO A 192 -12.76 9.03 8.12
C PRO A 192 -12.81 7.96 9.21
N GLY A 193 -12.23 8.27 10.38
CA GLY A 193 -12.17 7.37 11.53
C GLY A 193 -11.11 6.26 11.46
N PHE A 194 -10.25 6.27 10.43
CA PHE A 194 -9.14 5.32 10.27
C PHE A 194 -7.87 6.00 9.81
#